data_AF-A0A7C7VVD2-F1
#
_entry.id   AF-A0A7C7VVD2-F1
#
_cell.length_a   1.000
_cell.length_b   1.000
_cell.length_c   1.000
_cell.angle_alpha   90.00
_cell.angle_beta   90.00
_cell.angle_gamma   90.00
#
_symmetry.space_group_name_H-M   'P 1'
#
loop_
_entity.id
_entity.type
_entity.pdbx_description
1 polymer ?
#
loop_
_entity_poly.entity_id
_entity_poly.type
_entity_poly.pdbx_seq_one_letter_code
_entity_poly.pdbx_strand_id
1 'polypeptide(L)'
;VSRLVEVTEEHSRRLDELSRSVSRLVEVTEEHSRSIFELGARLEVTIGSMGRRWGIDLERTVLSIFREILEQRGIEPGKVEKFRFKDVEGKYLRKGTIVDVDVLVRDEKLYVIEVKSRAERDHVEMLPEKASVVEKVLGRAVDEILLVAVNIDDDALERAKELRIGTIYGNVISA
;
A
#
# COMPACT_ATOMS: atom_id res chain seq x y z
N VAL A 1 -2.97 -57.13 -4.69
CA VAL A 1 -3.03 -56.07 -5.73
C VAL A 1 -4.32 -55.25 -5.61
N SER A 2 -5.53 -55.83 -5.67
CA SER A 2 -6.80 -55.06 -5.58
C SER A 2 -6.94 -54.15 -4.36
N ARG A 3 -6.59 -54.62 -3.16
CA ARG A 3 -6.72 -53.81 -1.93
C ARG A 3 -5.80 -52.58 -1.90
N LEU A 4 -4.61 -52.66 -2.52
CA LEU A 4 -3.69 -51.53 -2.62
C LEU A 4 -4.18 -50.51 -3.65
N VAL A 5 -4.79 -50.98 -4.75
CA VAL A 5 -5.43 -50.12 -5.75
C VAL A 5 -6.62 -49.38 -5.13
N GLU A 6 -7.49 -50.07 -4.41
CA GLU A 6 -8.61 -49.44 -3.68
C GLU A 6 -8.17 -48.37 -2.68
N VAL A 7 -7.16 -48.67 -1.85
CA VAL A 7 -6.64 -47.69 -0.88
C VAL A 7 -6.01 -46.49 -1.58
N THR A 8 -5.34 -46.70 -2.72
CA THR A 8 -4.74 -45.62 -3.51
C THR A 8 -5.82 -44.74 -4.13
N GLU A 9 -6.87 -45.33 -4.70
CA GLU A 9 -8.02 -44.60 -5.25
C GLU A 9 -8.78 -43.82 -4.17
N GLU A 10 -8.95 -44.40 -2.98
CA GLU A 10 -9.56 -43.74 -1.83
C GLU A 10 -8.71 -42.57 -1.34
N HIS A 11 -7.39 -42.73 -1.24
CA HIS A 11 -6.47 -41.65 -0.87
C HIS A 11 -6.46 -40.53 -1.92
N SER A 12 -6.46 -40.86 -3.22
CA SER A 12 -6.57 -39.86 -4.29
C SER A 12 -7.87 -39.05 -4.17
N ARG A 13 -9.02 -39.71 -3.92
CA ARG A 13 -10.27 -38.98 -3.65
C ARG A 13 -10.18 -38.04 -2.46
N ARG A 14 -9.62 -38.51 -1.34
CA ARG A 14 -9.46 -37.69 -0.13
C ARG A 14 -8.51 -36.51 -0.36
N LEU A 15 -7.46 -36.67 -1.15
CA LEU A 15 -6.54 -35.59 -1.53
C LEU A 15 -7.23 -34.55 -2.40
N ASP A 16 -8.04 -34.97 -3.37
CA ASP A 16 -8.83 -34.05 -4.21
C ASP A 16 -9.83 -33.25 -3.38
N GLU A 17 -10.52 -33.90 -2.44
CA GLU A 17 -11.44 -33.22 -1.52
C GLU A 17 -10.73 -32.23 -0.59
N LEU A 18 -9.54 -32.60 -0.09
CA LEU A 18 -8.72 -31.71 0.72
C LEU A 18 -8.24 -30.51 -0.08
N SER A 19 -7.77 -30.72 -1.32
CA SER A 19 -7.31 -29.65 -2.21
C SER A 19 -8.42 -28.64 -2.50
N ARG A 20 -9.65 -29.11 -2.78
CA ARG A 20 -10.82 -28.25 -2.94
C ARG A 20 -11.20 -27.50 -1.66
N SER A 21 -11.00 -28.12 -0.49
CA SER A 21 -11.30 -27.50 0.80
C SER A 21 -10.27 -26.43 1.16
N VAL A 22 -8.99 -26.68 0.92
CA VAL A 22 -7.91 -25.70 1.08
C VAL A 22 -8.12 -24.52 0.14
N SER A 23 -8.46 -24.77 -1.12
CA SER A 23 -8.72 -23.69 -2.10
C SER A 23 -9.85 -22.78 -1.64
N ARG A 24 -10.95 -23.35 -1.13
CA ARG A 24 -12.07 -22.58 -0.55
C ARG A 24 -11.65 -21.81 0.71
N LEU A 25 -10.80 -22.38 1.56
CA LEU A 25 -10.31 -21.68 2.74
C LEU A 25 -9.42 -20.50 2.39
N VAL A 26 -8.57 -20.64 1.36
CA VAL A 26 -7.77 -19.52 0.84
C VAL A 26 -8.69 -18.41 0.35
N GLU A 27 -9.69 -18.73 -0.47
CA GLU A 27 -10.66 -17.77 -1.00
C GLU A 27 -11.43 -17.03 0.12
N VAL A 28 -11.95 -17.76 1.10
CA VAL A 28 -12.63 -17.17 2.28
C VAL A 28 -11.68 -16.32 3.12
N THR A 29 -10.41 -16.72 3.24
CA THR A 29 -9.42 -15.94 3.99
C THR A 29 -9.10 -14.63 3.27
N GLU A 30 -8.94 -14.67 1.95
CA GLU A 30 -8.76 -13.45 1.13
C GLU A 30 -9.98 -12.53 1.22
N GLU A 31 -11.20 -13.07 1.22
CA GLU A 31 -12.44 -12.32 1.37
C GLU A 31 -12.57 -11.69 2.77
N HIS A 32 -12.24 -12.44 3.83
CA HIS A 32 -12.19 -11.92 5.19
C HIS A 32 -11.12 -10.84 5.36
N SER A 33 -9.93 -11.02 4.79
CA SER A 33 -8.87 -10.01 4.80
C SER A 33 -9.33 -8.73 4.10
N ARG A 34 -9.98 -8.84 2.94
CA ARG A 34 -10.60 -7.70 2.24
C ARG A 34 -11.67 -7.02 3.11
N SER A 35 -12.57 -7.81 3.70
CA SER A 35 -13.66 -7.30 4.54
C SER A 35 -13.17 -6.61 5.81
N ILE A 36 -12.19 -7.19 6.51
CA ILE A 36 -11.57 -6.60 7.70
C ILE A 36 -10.87 -5.29 7.32
N PHE A 37 -10.22 -5.26 6.15
CA PHE A 37 -9.58 -4.05 5.67
C PHE A 37 -10.59 -2.94 5.34
N GLU A 38 -11.66 -3.26 4.61
CA GLU A 38 -12.74 -2.32 4.29
C GLU A 38 -13.41 -1.80 5.56
N LEU A 39 -13.61 -2.65 6.57
CA LEU A 39 -14.09 -2.23 7.89
C LEU A 39 -13.10 -1.29 8.57
N GLY A 40 -11.80 -1.57 8.52
CA GLY A 40 -10.75 -0.68 9.03
C GLY A 40 -10.74 0.69 8.35
N ALA A 41 -10.84 0.72 7.02
CA ALA A 41 -10.92 1.96 6.24
C ALA A 41 -12.22 2.73 6.49
N ARG A 42 -13.36 2.05 6.72
CA ARG A 42 -14.63 2.71 7.08
C ARG A 42 -14.62 3.24 8.52
N LEU A 43 -13.92 2.57 9.44
CA LEU A 43 -13.66 3.08 10.79
C LEU A 43 -12.84 4.38 10.73
N GLU A 44 -11.86 4.49 9.82
CA GLU A 44 -11.03 5.68 9.62
C GLU A 44 -11.87 6.94 9.30
N VAL A 45 -12.84 6.82 8.37
CA VAL A 45 -13.75 7.92 8.01
C VAL A 45 -14.65 8.33 9.19
N THR A 46 -15.07 7.35 10.00
CA THR A 46 -15.93 7.58 11.18
C THR A 46 -15.14 8.16 12.36
N ILE A 47 -13.82 7.93 12.41
CA ILE A 47 -12.91 8.29 13.49
C ILE A 47 -11.97 9.44 13.07
N GLY A 48 -12.45 10.37 12.23
CA GLY A 48 -11.74 11.62 11.91
C GLY A 48 -11.43 12.52 13.13
N SER A 49 -11.81 12.12 14.36
CA SER A 49 -11.56 12.81 15.62
C SER A 49 -10.49 12.18 16.52
N MET A 50 -9.97 10.97 16.25
CA MET A 50 -8.99 10.30 17.14
C MET A 50 -7.57 10.21 16.55
N GLY A 51 -6.84 11.32 16.62
CA GLY A 51 -5.39 11.38 16.88
C GLY A 51 -4.37 10.80 15.87
N ARG A 52 -3.26 11.54 15.68
CA ARG A 52 -2.09 11.21 14.82
C ARG A 52 -1.50 9.79 14.97
N ARG A 53 -1.64 9.16 16.14
CA ARG A 53 -1.08 7.81 16.42
C ARG A 53 -1.77 6.73 15.60
N TRP A 54 -3.09 6.80 15.46
CA TRP A 54 -3.86 5.82 14.69
C TRP A 54 -3.56 5.90 13.19
N GLY A 55 -3.31 7.11 12.67
CA GLY A 55 -2.86 7.28 11.29
C GLY A 55 -1.53 6.57 11.01
N ILE A 56 -0.56 6.68 11.93
CA ILE A 56 0.73 5.99 11.80
C ILE A 56 0.57 4.47 11.87
N ASP A 57 -0.28 3.97 12.76
CA ASP A 57 -0.50 2.52 12.91
C ASP A 57 -1.26 1.94 11.69
N LEU A 58 -2.12 2.74 11.05
CA LEU A 58 -2.79 2.36 9.82
C LEU A 58 -1.82 2.33 8.63
N GLU A 59 -0.97 3.35 8.46
CA GLU A 59 0.06 3.36 7.42
C GLU A 59 0.98 2.14 7.54
N ARG A 60 1.42 1.82 8.76
CA ARG A 60 2.19 0.59 9.03
C ARG A 60 1.42 -0.68 8.68
N THR A 61 0.12 -0.72 8.95
CA THR A 61 -0.72 -1.86 8.61
C THR A 61 -0.79 -2.03 7.09
N VAL A 62 -1.06 -0.97 6.34
CA VAL A 62 -1.08 -0.98 4.87
C VAL A 62 0.27 -1.42 4.30
N LEU A 63 1.39 -0.88 4.78
CA LEU A 63 2.72 -1.32 4.37
C LEU A 63 2.98 -2.80 4.68
N SER A 64 2.44 -3.32 5.79
CA SER A 64 2.60 -4.73 6.14
C SER A 64 1.78 -5.68 5.26
N ILE A 65 0.61 -5.26 4.79
CA ILE A 65 -0.21 -6.00 3.82
C ILE A 65 0.57 -6.18 2.51
N PHE A 66 1.22 -5.12 2.04
CA PHE A 66 1.99 -5.14 0.79
C PHE A 66 3.46 -5.51 0.97
N ARG A 67 3.85 -6.05 2.13
CA ARG A 67 5.26 -6.33 2.46
C ARG A 67 5.97 -7.12 1.37
N GLU A 68 5.36 -8.19 0.88
CA GLU A 68 5.97 -9.05 -0.12
C GLU A 68 6.25 -8.31 -1.44
N ILE A 69 5.28 -7.52 -1.93
CA ILE A 69 5.41 -6.73 -3.15
C ILE A 69 6.45 -5.61 -2.98
N LEU A 70 6.46 -4.97 -1.80
CA LEU A 70 7.43 -3.95 -1.45
C LEU A 70 8.84 -4.54 -1.41
N GLU A 71 9.03 -5.69 -0.74
CA GLU A 71 10.32 -6.38 -0.66
C GLU A 71 10.84 -6.83 -2.03
N GLN A 72 9.96 -7.27 -2.94
CA GLN A 72 10.31 -7.57 -4.33
C GLN A 72 10.81 -6.33 -5.09
N ARG A 73 10.34 -5.12 -4.72
CA ARG A 73 10.88 -3.84 -5.21
C ARG A 73 12.09 -3.33 -4.41
N GLY A 74 12.59 -4.11 -3.45
CA GLY A 74 13.68 -3.73 -2.57
C GLY A 74 13.26 -2.81 -1.42
N ILE A 75 11.97 -2.62 -1.18
CA ILE A 75 11.46 -1.74 -0.12
C ILE A 75 11.13 -2.59 1.09
N GLU A 76 11.95 -2.48 2.13
CA GLU A 76 11.68 -3.12 3.42
C GLU A 76 10.79 -2.19 4.25
N PRO A 77 9.53 -2.56 4.59
CA PRO A 77 8.62 -1.68 5.32
C PRO A 77 9.18 -1.12 6.63
N GLY A 78 10.06 -1.86 7.31
CA GLY A 78 10.70 -1.43 8.55
C GLY A 78 11.81 -0.39 8.40
N LYS A 79 12.28 -0.13 7.17
CA LYS A 79 13.29 0.89 6.86
C LYS A 79 12.69 2.19 6.30
N VAL A 80 11.37 2.21 6.09
CA VAL A 80 10.65 3.39 5.64
C VAL A 80 10.52 4.36 6.82
N GLU A 81 11.02 5.58 6.64
CA GLU A 81 11.05 6.62 7.67
C GLU A 81 10.06 7.74 7.35
N LYS A 82 9.43 8.29 8.40
CA LYS A 82 8.54 9.45 8.27
C LYS A 82 9.35 10.71 7.95
N PHE A 83 9.09 11.32 6.81
CA PHE A 83 9.59 12.66 6.49
C PHE A 83 8.48 13.68 6.72
N ARG A 84 8.75 14.62 7.63
CA ARG A 84 7.83 15.72 7.92
C ARG A 84 8.54 17.06 7.87
N PHE A 85 8.07 17.92 6.99
CA PHE A 85 8.62 19.26 6.80
C PHE A 85 7.51 20.31 6.84
N LYS A 86 7.72 21.39 7.62
CA LYS A 86 6.81 22.53 7.65
C LYS A 86 7.47 23.71 6.93
N ASP A 87 6.84 24.17 5.86
CA ASP A 87 7.30 25.33 5.12
C ASP A 87 6.88 26.64 5.82
N VAL A 88 7.64 27.03 6.84
CA VAL A 88 7.32 28.20 7.68
C VAL A 88 7.36 29.52 6.89
N GLU A 89 8.22 29.59 5.87
CA GLU A 89 8.49 30.81 5.10
C GLU A 89 7.73 30.85 3.76
N GLY A 90 7.19 29.71 3.31
CA GLY A 90 6.58 29.59 1.99
C GLY A 90 7.61 29.50 0.86
N LYS A 91 8.77 28.89 1.15
CA LYS A 91 9.91 28.80 0.23
C LYS A 91 9.69 27.76 -0.88
N TYR A 92 8.95 26.70 -0.59
CA TYR A 92 8.75 25.56 -1.48
C TYR A 92 7.27 25.37 -1.85
N LEU A 93 6.36 25.61 -0.92
CA LEU A 93 4.91 25.56 -1.08
C LEU A 93 4.27 26.79 -0.43
N ARG A 94 2.94 26.78 -0.28
CA ARG A 94 2.22 27.82 0.46
C ARG A 94 2.75 27.91 1.90
N LYS A 95 2.87 29.15 2.41
CA LYS A 95 3.34 29.42 3.76
C LYS A 95 2.51 28.65 4.80
N GLY A 96 3.19 27.92 5.67
CA GLY A 96 2.59 27.11 6.73
C GLY A 96 2.22 25.69 6.31
N THR A 97 2.35 25.32 5.04
CA THR A 97 2.08 23.97 4.56
C THR A 97 2.98 22.95 5.26
N ILE A 98 2.38 21.83 5.68
CA ILE A 98 3.10 20.67 6.21
C ILE A 98 3.12 19.61 5.11
N VAL A 99 4.31 19.22 4.71
CA VAL A 99 4.55 18.05 3.88
C VAL A 99 4.82 16.88 4.81
N ASP A 100 4.01 15.84 4.67
CA ASP A 100 4.14 14.55 5.38
C ASP A 100 4.09 13.47 4.30
N VAL A 101 5.18 12.72 4.20
CA VAL A 101 5.39 11.57 3.31
C VAL A 101 6.28 10.56 4.00
N ASP A 102 6.22 9.32 3.55
CA ASP A 102 7.18 8.30 3.95
C ASP A 102 8.34 8.28 2.96
N VAL A 103 9.57 8.12 3.44
CA VAL A 103 10.80 8.17 2.64
C VAL A 103 11.65 6.95 2.94
N LEU A 104 12.29 6.40 1.91
CA LEU A 104 13.27 5.34 2.04
C LEU A 104 14.53 5.70 1.25
N VAL A 105 15.69 5.51 1.89
CA VAL A 105 16.99 5.54 1.22
C VAL A 105 17.56 4.13 1.17
N ARG A 106 17.79 3.59 -0.03
CA ARG A 106 18.39 2.27 -0.22
C ARG A 106 19.19 2.23 -1.51
N ASP A 107 20.35 1.58 -1.48
CA ASP A 107 21.22 1.41 -2.67
C ASP A 107 21.47 2.72 -3.43
N GLU A 108 21.70 3.82 -2.70
CA GLU A 108 21.86 5.16 -3.26
C GLU A 108 20.66 5.70 -4.04
N LYS A 109 19.49 5.04 -3.95
CA LYS A 109 18.19 5.54 -4.43
C LYS A 109 17.35 6.14 -3.30
N LEU A 110 16.64 7.21 -3.61
CA LEU A 110 15.71 7.91 -2.73
C LEU A 110 14.29 7.67 -3.24
N TYR A 111 13.49 7.03 -2.41
CA TYR A 111 12.10 6.74 -2.67
C TYR A 111 11.22 7.66 -1.84
N VAL A 112 10.21 8.25 -2.49
CA VAL A 112 9.09 8.92 -1.79
C VAL A 112 7.88 8.01 -1.90
N ILE A 113 7.34 7.63 -0.76
CA ILE A 113 6.24 6.69 -0.63
C ILE A 113 5.08 7.42 0.04
N GLU A 114 3.91 7.41 -0.59
CA GLU A 114 2.66 7.84 0.04
C GLU A 114 1.79 6.62 0.29
N VAL A 115 1.30 6.49 1.51
CA VAL A 115 0.45 5.38 1.93
C VAL A 115 -0.97 5.91 2.15
N LYS A 116 -1.96 5.22 1.57
CA LYS A 116 -3.38 5.58 1.69
C LYS A 116 -4.24 4.33 1.92
N SER A 117 -5.36 4.49 2.60
CA SER A 117 -6.43 3.47 2.58
C SER A 117 -7.18 3.50 1.25
N ARG A 118 -7.49 4.71 0.75
CA ARG A 118 -8.03 4.98 -0.58
C ARG A 118 -7.24 6.11 -1.26
N ALA A 119 -6.83 5.89 -2.51
CA ALA A 119 -6.20 6.90 -3.34
C ALA A 119 -7.20 7.45 -4.36
N GLU A 120 -7.21 8.78 -4.48
CA GLU A 120 -8.07 9.55 -5.37
C GLU A 120 -7.16 10.40 -6.26
N ARG A 121 -7.69 10.95 -7.35
CA ARG A 121 -6.90 11.72 -8.32
C ARG A 121 -6.10 12.84 -7.67
N ASP A 122 -6.71 13.63 -6.79
CA ASP A 122 -6.04 14.73 -6.08
C ASP A 122 -4.85 14.26 -5.26
N HIS A 123 -4.93 13.06 -4.66
CA HIS A 123 -3.80 12.48 -3.93
C HIS A 123 -2.61 12.23 -4.86
N VAL A 124 -2.87 11.77 -6.08
CA VAL A 124 -1.84 11.49 -7.08
C VAL A 124 -1.23 12.78 -7.61
N GLU A 125 -2.04 13.80 -7.89
CA GLU A 125 -1.58 15.08 -8.45
C GLU A 125 -0.67 15.85 -7.48
N MET A 126 -0.87 15.68 -6.17
CA MET A 126 -0.04 16.34 -5.16
C MET A 126 1.33 15.67 -4.94
N LEU A 127 1.53 14.42 -5.38
CA LEU A 127 2.75 13.67 -5.09
C LEU A 127 4.03 14.27 -5.68
N PRO A 128 4.06 14.73 -6.95
CA PRO A 128 5.24 15.36 -7.51
C PRO A 128 5.68 16.62 -6.75
N GLU A 129 4.72 17.43 -6.27
CA GLU A 129 5.02 18.60 -5.45
C GLU A 129 5.66 18.20 -4.11
N LYS A 130 5.08 17.20 -3.43
CA LYS A 130 5.64 16.65 -2.19
C LYS A 130 7.05 16.11 -2.40
N ALA A 131 7.27 15.33 -3.46
CA ALA A 131 8.58 14.80 -3.81
C ALA A 131 9.60 15.92 -4.07
N SER A 132 9.21 16.98 -4.80
CA SER A 132 10.10 18.14 -5.03
C SER A 132 10.51 18.85 -3.74
N VAL A 133 9.64 18.89 -2.73
CA VAL A 133 10.01 19.42 -1.40
C VAL A 133 11.06 18.51 -0.74
N VAL A 134 10.85 17.19 -0.78
CA VAL A 134 11.84 16.22 -0.27
C VAL A 134 13.18 16.42 -0.95
N GLU A 135 13.22 16.54 -2.27
CA GLU A 135 14.46 16.75 -3.03
C GLU A 135 15.22 18.00 -2.58
N LYS A 136 14.50 19.11 -2.44
CA LYS A 136 15.09 20.40 -2.05
C LYS A 136 15.56 20.41 -0.61
N VAL A 137 14.85 19.73 0.29
CA VAL A 137 15.20 19.67 1.72
C VAL A 137 16.37 18.71 1.96
N LEU A 138 16.39 17.56 1.29
CA LEU A 138 17.45 16.56 1.43
C LEU A 138 18.66 16.83 0.53
N GLY A 139 18.53 17.72 -0.46
CA GLY A 139 19.58 18.01 -1.44
C GLY A 139 19.90 16.84 -2.37
N ARG A 140 18.91 15.98 -2.64
CA ARG A 140 19.06 14.72 -3.38
C ARG A 140 17.85 14.49 -4.27
N ALA A 141 18.07 14.08 -5.51
CA ALA A 141 16.98 13.74 -6.43
C ALA A 141 16.18 12.54 -5.92
N VAL A 142 14.86 12.57 -6.13
CA VAL A 142 13.98 11.43 -5.87
C VAL A 142 14.02 10.53 -7.10
N ASP A 143 14.44 9.29 -6.90
CA ASP A 143 14.59 8.31 -7.98
C ASP A 143 13.25 7.68 -8.37
N GLU A 144 12.36 7.47 -7.39
CA GLU A 144 11.05 6.87 -7.62
C GLU A 144 10.00 7.41 -6.63
N ILE A 145 8.82 7.70 -7.16
CA ILE A 145 7.64 8.05 -6.37
C ILE A 145 6.69 6.86 -6.40
N LEU A 146 6.26 6.44 -5.21
CA LEU A 146 5.37 5.30 -5.03
C LEU A 146 4.12 5.70 -4.27
N LEU A 147 2.98 5.22 -4.77
CA LEU A 147 1.70 5.28 -4.08
C LEU A 147 1.29 3.86 -3.69
N VAL A 148 1.17 3.62 -2.39
CA VAL A 148 0.69 2.37 -1.82
C VAL A 148 -0.72 2.61 -1.29
N ALA A 149 -1.72 1.96 -1.88
CA ALA A 149 -3.10 2.18 -1.48
C ALA A 149 -3.89 0.88 -1.47
N VAL A 150 -4.76 0.64 -0.50
CA VAL A 150 -5.58 -0.58 -0.62
C VAL A 150 -6.62 -0.45 -1.73
N ASN A 151 -7.30 0.68 -1.78
CA ASN A 151 -8.18 1.02 -2.89
C ASN A 151 -7.60 2.17 -3.69
N ILE A 152 -7.66 2.10 -5.01
CA ILE A 152 -7.33 3.23 -5.90
C ILE A 152 -8.49 3.47 -6.85
N ASP A 153 -8.89 4.73 -7.00
CA ASP A 153 -9.89 5.11 -7.99
C ASP A 153 -9.30 4.94 -9.40
N ASP A 154 -10.13 4.56 -10.38
CA ASP A 154 -9.67 4.27 -11.74
C ASP A 154 -9.01 5.49 -12.41
N ASP A 155 -9.59 6.69 -12.23
CA ASP A 155 -9.04 7.95 -12.70
C ASP A 155 -7.71 8.31 -12.02
N ALA A 156 -7.53 7.96 -10.75
CA ALA A 156 -6.30 8.12 -9.99
C ALA A 156 -5.21 7.17 -10.52
N LEU A 157 -5.56 5.93 -10.83
CA LEU A 157 -4.64 4.95 -11.41
C LEU A 157 -4.18 5.38 -12.81
N GLU A 158 -5.08 5.89 -13.64
CA GLU A 158 -4.72 6.47 -14.95
C GLU A 158 -3.77 7.66 -14.77
N ARG A 159 -4.10 8.58 -13.87
CA ARG A 159 -3.28 9.75 -13.58
C ARG A 159 -1.89 9.38 -13.06
N ALA A 160 -1.79 8.33 -12.24
CA ALA A 160 -0.50 7.85 -11.72
C ALA A 160 0.40 7.35 -12.86
N LYS A 161 -0.17 6.66 -13.85
CA LYS A 161 0.56 6.21 -15.05
C LYS A 161 1.07 7.40 -15.87
N GLU A 162 0.23 8.42 -16.10
CA GLU A 162 0.63 9.64 -16.82
C GLU A 162 1.82 10.35 -16.15
N LEU A 163 1.79 10.42 -14.81
CA LEU A 163 2.83 11.05 -14.01
C LEU A 163 4.02 10.13 -13.71
N ARG A 164 4.01 8.89 -14.21
CA ARG A 164 5.04 7.86 -13.95
C ARG A 164 5.26 7.58 -12.46
N ILE A 165 4.19 7.65 -11.68
CA ILE A 165 4.16 7.26 -10.27
C ILE A 165 3.92 5.75 -10.21
N GLY A 166 4.80 5.02 -9.53
CA GLY A 166 4.62 3.60 -9.31
C GLY A 166 3.46 3.37 -8.34
N THR A 167 2.59 2.41 -8.64
CA THR A 167 1.45 2.07 -7.78
C THR A 167 1.55 0.64 -7.26
N ILE A 168 1.16 0.45 -6.00
CA ILE A 168 0.93 -0.85 -5.37
C ILE A 168 -0.45 -0.76 -4.73
N TYR A 169 -1.37 -1.63 -5.15
CA TYR A 169 -2.73 -1.56 -4.67
C TYR A 169 -3.45 -2.90 -4.59
N GLY A 170 -4.51 -2.94 -3.78
CA GLY A 170 -5.33 -4.13 -3.55
C GLY A 170 -6.50 -4.23 -4.52
N ASN A 171 -7.22 -3.12 -4.73
CA ASN A 171 -8.40 -3.07 -5.58
C ASN A 171 -8.52 -1.75 -6.33
N VAL A 172 -9.13 -1.79 -7.53
CA VAL A 172 -9.49 -0.59 -8.30
C VAL A 172 -10.99 -0.35 -8.13
N ILE A 173 -11.37 0.88 -7.83
CA ILE A 173 -12.76 1.31 -7.70
C ILE A 173 -13.08 2.23 -8.87
N SER A 174 -14.16 1.92 -9.60
CA SER A 174 -14.73 2.89 -10.55
C SER A 174 -15.57 3.90 -9.78
N ALA A 175 -15.24 5.17 -9.97
CA ALA A 175 -16.02 6.30 -9.45
C ALA A 175 -17.44 6.35 -10.02
#